data_AF-A0A975PJD2-F1
#
_entry.id   AF-A0A975PJD2-F1
#
_cell.length_a   1.000
_cell.length_b   1.000
_cell.length_c   1.000
_cell.angle_alpha   90.00
_cell.angle_beta   90.00
_cell.angle_gamma   90.00
#
_symmetry.space_group_name_H-M   'P 1'
#
loop_
_entity.id
_entity.type
_entity.pdbx_description
1 polymer ?
#
loop_
_entity_poly.entity_id
_entity_poly.type
_entity_poly.pdbx_seq_one_letter_code
_entity_poly.pdbx_strand_id
1 'polypeptide(L)'
;MSILVFGHKSPDTDSVASAIALSYLKNQLGSNTIPCVLGNISKESQYVLDYFQLPTPRYISDVKIQVKDLQYDFAKGISPKKSILSTYNLMEDNSLETVGVVDEDNKLLGIISMKNIAMGLIHGDFYHLETSLENLVHDLKGKVLSGNKEFFNGHVSIVAYYYKTIEGLLGENDIVIVGDRYDIIECAIMSKVQLIIITGGNDIPQKYIDLAEINNITMILVPKDTYYISKVINMCNYTSRIMRTQNVIKFNEMEYIDEVKDELSHSHFRNYPVIDNESKFLGFINRNHIMNPTRKKVILVDHNEYSQSAEGLDEADILEIIDHHKIGDISTSMPINFRNNPVGSTCTIVFWMYREHNIEIPFEIAGALLSGILSDTLLFKSPTTTDIDKKAVEELNRIVKLNIDDFAMDMFKFGTSLEGQSIEEVFYKDFKEFQLETFKTGISQVFTLDIDDVFNRKDLFINYIKKVHKRMNYDITLLLVTDILKEGSYILYQCKHNSVIPSAFEVIDEQGVFAKEVVSRKKQVIPKLLNAIQLIK
;
A
#
# COMPACT_ATOMS: atom_id res chain seq x y z
N MET A 1 -9.00 -2.40 10.17
CA MET A 1 -7.94 -2.89 9.26
C MET A 1 -8.24 -4.34 8.94
N SER A 2 -8.22 -4.73 7.67
CA SER A 2 -8.42 -6.12 7.28
C SER A 2 -7.15 -6.93 7.54
N ILE A 3 -7.32 -8.22 7.86
CA ILE A 3 -6.25 -9.19 8.07
C ILE A 3 -5.90 -9.80 6.71
N LEU A 4 -4.63 -9.79 6.33
CA LEU A 4 -4.18 -10.35 5.05
C LEU A 4 -3.89 -11.85 5.22
N VAL A 5 -4.44 -12.68 4.34
CA VAL A 5 -4.19 -14.14 4.35
C VAL A 5 -3.45 -14.50 3.07
N PHE A 6 -2.24 -15.04 3.16
CA PHE A 6 -1.43 -15.36 1.98
C PHE A 6 -0.49 -16.54 2.23
N GLY A 7 -0.14 -17.24 1.15
CA GLY A 7 0.92 -18.24 1.16
C GLY A 7 2.25 -17.71 0.61
N HIS A 8 3.12 -18.60 0.17
CA HIS A 8 4.51 -18.24 -0.16
C HIS A 8 4.66 -17.45 -1.48
N LYS A 9 5.86 -16.87 -1.68
CA LYS A 9 6.26 -16.04 -2.84
C LYS A 9 6.06 -16.68 -4.22
N SER A 10 6.07 -18.00 -4.31
CA SER A 10 5.88 -18.74 -5.56
C SER A 10 4.53 -19.47 -5.52
N PRO A 11 3.40 -18.76 -5.52
CA PRO A 11 2.10 -19.32 -5.17
C PRO A 11 1.71 -20.47 -6.11
N ASP A 12 1.51 -21.64 -5.54
CA ASP A 12 0.93 -22.81 -6.19
C ASP A 12 -0.55 -22.94 -5.82
N THR A 13 -1.17 -24.02 -6.29
CA THR A 13 -2.60 -24.24 -6.11
C THR A 13 -2.97 -24.42 -4.64
N ASP A 14 -2.15 -25.09 -3.83
CA ASP A 14 -2.44 -25.28 -2.41
C ASP A 14 -2.35 -23.97 -1.62
N SER A 15 -1.28 -23.19 -1.79
CA SER A 15 -1.13 -21.86 -1.20
C SER A 15 -2.29 -20.91 -1.59
N VAL A 16 -2.68 -20.88 -2.87
CA VAL A 16 -3.77 -20.01 -3.35
C VAL A 16 -5.12 -20.46 -2.81
N ALA A 17 -5.43 -21.74 -2.93
CA ALA A 17 -6.73 -22.29 -2.50
C ALA A 17 -6.89 -22.20 -0.98
N SER A 18 -5.85 -22.52 -0.21
CA SER A 18 -5.89 -22.44 1.25
C SER A 18 -6.07 -21.00 1.74
N ALA A 19 -5.46 -20.00 1.09
CA ALA A 19 -5.66 -18.59 1.43
C ALA A 19 -7.12 -18.15 1.20
N ILE A 20 -7.71 -18.52 0.07
CA ILE A 20 -9.13 -18.24 -0.26
C ILE A 20 -10.06 -18.92 0.76
N ALA A 21 -9.88 -20.23 0.95
CA ALA A 21 -10.75 -21.02 1.80
C ALA A 21 -10.62 -20.64 3.28
N LEU A 22 -9.41 -20.36 3.77
CA LEU A 22 -9.20 -19.91 5.14
C LEU A 22 -9.78 -18.51 5.36
N SER A 23 -9.60 -17.59 4.40
CA SER A 23 -10.19 -16.25 4.49
C SER A 23 -11.72 -16.32 4.50
N TYR A 24 -12.34 -17.21 3.71
CA TYR A 24 -13.78 -17.42 3.78
C TYR A 24 -14.21 -17.92 5.17
N LEU A 25 -13.54 -18.94 5.70
CA LEU A 25 -13.83 -19.49 7.03
C LEU A 25 -13.75 -18.42 8.12
N LYS A 26 -12.66 -17.65 8.14
CA LYS A 26 -12.43 -16.61 9.14
C LYS A 26 -13.47 -15.50 9.06
N ASN A 27 -13.90 -15.13 7.86
CA ASN A 27 -15.00 -14.17 7.66
C ASN A 27 -16.34 -14.71 8.19
N GLN A 28 -16.65 -16.01 8.00
CA GLN A 28 -17.84 -16.63 8.60
C GLN A 28 -17.78 -16.64 10.13
N LEU A 29 -16.58 -16.70 10.71
CA LEU A 29 -16.34 -16.62 12.16
C LEU A 29 -16.27 -15.18 12.69
N GLY A 30 -16.56 -14.16 11.87
CA GLY A 30 -16.63 -12.75 12.29
C GLY A 30 -15.33 -11.96 12.20
N SER A 31 -14.28 -12.52 11.59
CA SER A 31 -13.07 -11.76 11.25
C SER A 31 -13.28 -10.93 9.98
N ASN A 32 -12.38 -9.99 9.69
CA ASN A 32 -12.32 -9.26 8.42
C ASN A 32 -11.02 -9.61 7.71
N THR A 33 -11.02 -10.70 6.96
CA THR A 33 -9.86 -11.26 6.23
C THR A 33 -10.00 -11.06 4.73
N ILE A 34 -8.86 -10.86 4.05
CA ILE A 34 -8.76 -10.74 2.60
C ILE A 34 -7.70 -11.74 2.08
N PRO A 35 -8.04 -12.62 1.12
CA PRO A 35 -7.06 -13.52 0.53
C PRO A 35 -6.13 -12.75 -0.43
N CYS A 36 -4.84 -13.00 -0.33
CA CYS A 36 -3.79 -12.33 -1.07
C CYS A 36 -2.78 -13.34 -1.65
N VAL A 37 -2.03 -12.91 -2.67
CA VAL A 37 -0.92 -13.66 -3.28
C VAL A 37 0.32 -12.80 -3.38
N LEU A 38 1.49 -13.43 -3.25
CA LEU A 38 2.81 -12.77 -3.25
C LEU A 38 3.52 -12.80 -4.60
N GLY A 39 2.97 -13.51 -5.58
CA GLY A 39 3.58 -13.73 -6.89
C GLY A 39 2.55 -13.95 -7.98
N ASN A 40 3.04 -14.24 -9.18
CA ASN A 40 2.19 -14.61 -10.31
C ASN A 40 1.53 -15.95 -10.05
N ILE A 41 0.22 -16.01 -10.26
CA ILE A 41 -0.57 -17.22 -10.11
C ILE A 41 -0.17 -18.22 -11.19
N SER A 42 0.01 -19.48 -10.80
CA SER A 42 0.33 -20.55 -11.74
C SER A 42 -0.84 -20.78 -12.72
N LYS A 43 -0.55 -21.31 -13.92
CA LYS A 43 -1.62 -21.69 -14.87
C LYS A 43 -2.60 -22.67 -14.22
N GLU A 44 -2.09 -23.60 -13.42
CA GLU A 44 -2.90 -24.59 -12.71
C GLU A 44 -3.89 -23.92 -11.75
N SER A 45 -3.40 -23.00 -10.93
CA SER A 45 -4.23 -22.26 -9.99
C SER A 45 -5.22 -21.36 -10.72
N GLN A 46 -4.84 -20.77 -11.87
CA GLN A 46 -5.75 -20.00 -12.71
C GLN A 46 -6.89 -20.87 -13.26
N TYR A 47 -6.59 -22.09 -13.72
CA TYR A 47 -7.62 -23.04 -14.15
C TYR A 47 -8.64 -23.32 -13.04
N VAL A 48 -8.17 -23.53 -11.81
CA VAL A 48 -9.04 -23.75 -10.65
C VAL A 48 -9.93 -22.53 -10.38
N LEU A 49 -9.35 -21.33 -10.39
CA LEU A 49 -10.10 -20.09 -10.21
C LEU A 49 -11.18 -19.91 -11.28
N ASP A 50 -10.83 -20.16 -12.55
CA ASP A 50 -11.76 -20.02 -13.67
C ASP A 50 -12.87 -21.07 -13.63
N TYR A 51 -12.52 -22.34 -13.33
CA TYR A 51 -13.46 -23.46 -13.27
C TYR A 51 -14.54 -23.23 -12.20
N PHE A 52 -14.13 -22.77 -11.02
CA PHE A 52 -15.03 -22.49 -9.89
C PHE A 52 -15.51 -21.04 -9.79
N GLN A 53 -15.19 -20.20 -10.79
CA GLN A 53 -15.58 -18.78 -10.85
C GLN A 53 -15.16 -17.99 -9.59
N LEU A 54 -14.00 -18.33 -9.03
CA LEU A 54 -13.44 -17.65 -7.87
C LEU A 54 -12.70 -16.38 -8.30
N PRO A 55 -12.86 -15.27 -7.55
CA PRO A 55 -12.10 -14.05 -7.83
C PRO A 55 -10.61 -14.30 -7.58
N THR A 56 -9.78 -13.77 -8.48
CA THR A 56 -8.34 -13.74 -8.31
C THR A 56 -7.96 -13.01 -7.01
N PRO A 57 -7.20 -13.63 -6.08
CA PRO A 57 -6.76 -12.98 -4.86
C PRO A 57 -5.94 -11.71 -5.13
N ARG A 58 -5.97 -10.78 -4.18
CA ARG A 58 -5.24 -9.51 -4.31
C ARG A 58 -3.73 -9.76 -4.30
N TYR A 59 -3.02 -9.24 -5.30
CA TYR A 59 -1.56 -9.21 -5.27
C TYR A 59 -1.05 -8.20 -4.22
N ILE A 60 -0.08 -8.62 -3.42
CA ILE A 60 0.68 -7.77 -2.50
C ILE A 60 2.18 -8.02 -2.68
N SER A 61 2.97 -6.95 -2.76
CA SER A 61 4.44 -7.01 -2.85
C SER A 61 5.10 -7.23 -1.50
N ASP A 62 4.55 -6.61 -0.47
CA ASP A 62 5.12 -6.51 0.87
C ASP A 62 4.02 -6.25 1.91
N VAL A 63 4.42 -6.37 3.18
CA VAL A 63 3.61 -6.03 4.34
C VAL A 63 4.32 -4.97 5.21
N LYS A 64 5.20 -4.17 4.61
CA LYS A 64 5.88 -3.06 5.30
C LYS A 64 4.89 -2.01 5.77
N ILE A 65 5.23 -1.33 6.85
CA ILE A 65 4.34 -0.31 7.43
C ILE A 65 4.45 0.98 6.61
N GLN A 66 3.32 1.56 6.24
CA GLN A 66 3.21 2.85 5.56
C GLN A 66 2.59 3.90 6.48
N VAL A 67 2.69 5.18 6.12
CA VAL A 67 2.10 6.28 6.90
C VAL A 67 0.60 6.12 7.13
N LYS A 68 -0.16 5.66 6.13
CA LYS A 68 -1.61 5.37 6.24
C LYS A 68 -1.96 4.31 7.29
N ASP A 69 -1.00 3.46 7.67
CA ASP A 69 -1.18 2.42 8.67
C ASP A 69 -1.01 2.97 10.10
N LEU A 70 -0.48 4.19 10.24
CA LEU A 70 -0.37 4.86 11.53
C LEU A 70 -1.73 5.42 11.98
N GLN A 71 -1.96 5.41 13.30
CA GLN A 71 -3.05 6.19 13.91
C GLN A 71 -2.57 7.62 14.09
N TYR A 72 -2.64 8.42 13.03
CA TYR A 72 -2.26 9.82 13.06
C TYR A 72 -3.46 10.76 13.15
N ASP A 73 -3.21 11.99 13.57
CA ASP A 73 -4.26 12.96 13.88
C ASP A 73 -4.84 13.53 12.59
N PHE A 74 -5.98 12.97 12.16
CA PHE A 74 -6.76 13.55 11.06
C PHE A 74 -7.20 14.96 11.45
N ALA A 75 -6.84 15.93 10.62
CA ALA A 75 -7.12 17.33 10.87
C ALA A 75 -7.64 18.00 9.61
N LYS A 76 -8.71 18.78 9.76
CA LYS A 76 -9.21 19.60 8.66
C LYS A 76 -8.32 20.83 8.51
N GLY A 77 -7.89 21.12 7.28
CA GLY A 77 -7.18 22.34 6.96
C GLY A 77 -8.06 23.59 7.12
N ILE A 78 -7.42 24.73 7.29
CA ILE A 78 -8.07 26.05 7.32
C ILE A 78 -7.80 26.82 6.03
N SER A 79 -8.72 27.73 5.67
CA SER A 79 -8.52 28.64 4.54
C SER A 79 -7.40 29.64 4.83
N PRO A 80 -6.57 30.01 3.83
CA PRO A 80 -5.57 31.07 3.96
C PRO A 80 -6.18 32.44 4.32
N LYS A 81 -7.46 32.66 4.00
CA LYS A 81 -8.22 33.89 4.27
C LYS A 81 -8.89 33.92 5.65
N LYS A 82 -8.75 32.87 6.46
CA LYS A 82 -9.20 32.90 7.86
C LYS A 82 -8.33 33.89 8.65
N SER A 83 -8.88 34.61 9.62
CA SER A 83 -8.06 35.51 10.42
C SER A 83 -7.11 34.77 11.36
N ILE A 84 -6.02 35.43 11.75
CA ILE A 84 -5.07 34.88 12.72
C ILE A 84 -5.75 34.65 14.08
N LEU A 85 -6.65 35.54 14.51
CA LEU A 85 -7.38 35.38 15.77
C LEU A 85 -8.31 34.17 15.75
N SER A 86 -9.08 34.01 14.68
CA SER A 86 -9.96 32.85 14.54
C SER A 86 -9.17 31.55 14.39
N THR A 87 -7.98 31.59 13.79
CA THR A 87 -7.05 30.46 13.75
C THR A 87 -6.50 30.13 15.14
N TYR A 88 -6.09 31.14 15.91
CA TYR A 88 -5.64 30.97 17.30
C TYR A 88 -6.74 30.35 18.18
N ASN A 89 -7.98 30.88 18.12
CA ASN A 89 -9.10 30.35 18.90
C ASN A 89 -9.40 28.89 18.51
N LEU A 90 -9.40 28.56 17.22
CA LEU A 90 -9.56 27.18 16.75
C LEU A 90 -8.48 26.26 17.36
N MET A 91 -7.23 26.73 17.41
CA MET A 91 -6.11 25.99 17.98
C MET A 91 -6.28 25.79 19.49
N GLU A 92 -6.68 26.83 20.22
CA GLU A 92 -6.92 26.77 21.66
C GLU A 92 -8.09 25.84 22.02
N ASP A 93 -9.25 26.02 21.36
CA ASP A 93 -10.47 25.25 21.61
C ASP A 93 -10.29 23.74 21.37
N ASN A 94 -9.40 23.38 20.43
CA ASN A 94 -9.12 21.99 20.08
C ASN A 94 -7.76 21.48 20.60
N SER A 95 -7.07 22.27 21.43
CA SER A 95 -5.73 21.95 21.95
C SER A 95 -4.71 21.57 20.85
N LEU A 96 -4.80 22.22 19.69
CA LEU A 96 -3.92 22.00 18.54
C LEU A 96 -2.69 22.91 18.62
N GLU A 97 -1.51 22.34 18.37
CA GLU A 97 -0.26 23.12 18.34
C GLU A 97 0.10 23.62 16.94
N THR A 98 -0.39 22.93 15.92
CA THR A 98 -0.16 23.22 14.50
C THR A 98 -1.44 22.98 13.70
N VAL A 99 -1.72 23.82 12.71
CA VAL A 99 -2.81 23.65 11.74
C VAL A 99 -2.28 23.71 10.31
N GLY A 100 -2.90 22.93 9.42
CA GLY A 100 -2.63 22.98 7.98
C GLY A 100 -3.45 24.08 7.32
N VAL A 101 -2.84 24.84 6.42
CA VAL A 101 -3.52 25.83 5.58
C VAL A 101 -3.70 25.22 4.19
N VAL A 102 -4.93 25.21 3.69
CA VAL A 102 -5.29 24.51 2.46
C VAL A 102 -6.04 25.41 1.48
N ASP A 103 -5.98 25.08 0.19
CA ASP A 103 -6.82 25.71 -0.84
C ASP A 103 -8.25 25.13 -0.86
N GLU A 104 -9.04 25.55 -1.86
CA GLU A 104 -10.43 25.10 -2.05
C GLU A 104 -10.53 23.59 -2.40
N ASP A 105 -9.47 23.02 -2.97
CA ASP A 105 -9.35 21.59 -3.31
C ASP A 105 -8.76 20.74 -2.15
N ASN A 106 -8.59 21.35 -0.96
CA ASN A 106 -7.95 20.77 0.23
C ASN A 106 -6.45 20.46 0.05
N LYS A 107 -5.76 21.06 -0.93
CA LYS A 107 -4.31 20.89 -1.10
C LYS A 107 -3.55 21.76 -0.11
N LEU A 108 -2.48 21.19 0.44
CA LEU A 108 -1.67 21.86 1.46
C LEU A 108 -0.87 23.04 0.87
N LEU A 109 -1.18 24.26 1.32
CA LEU A 109 -0.44 25.49 0.97
C LEU A 109 0.68 25.80 1.97
N GLY A 110 0.47 25.48 3.24
CA GLY A 110 1.43 25.77 4.32
C GLY A 110 0.92 25.31 5.68
N ILE A 111 1.66 25.66 6.73
CA ILE A 111 1.29 25.34 8.11
C ILE A 111 1.44 26.56 9.02
N ILE A 112 0.67 26.59 10.11
CA ILE A 112 0.81 27.57 11.19
C ILE A 112 0.94 26.85 12.52
N SER A 113 1.93 27.27 13.30
CA SER A 113 2.09 26.87 14.69
C SER A 113 1.85 28.06 15.62
N MET A 114 1.65 27.78 16.92
CA MET A 114 1.59 28.83 17.95
C MET A 114 2.84 29.73 17.95
N LYS A 115 4.00 29.17 17.60
CA LYS A 115 5.25 29.93 17.43
C LYS A 115 5.15 30.95 16.28
N ASN A 116 4.51 30.59 15.16
CA ASN A 116 4.32 31.53 14.04
C ASN A 116 3.43 32.70 14.45
N ILE A 117 2.33 32.43 15.17
CA ILE A 117 1.42 33.45 15.67
C ILE A 117 2.16 34.40 16.63
N ALA A 118 2.90 33.84 17.60
CA ALA A 118 3.70 34.62 18.54
C ALA A 118 4.76 35.49 17.83
N MET A 119 5.46 34.94 16.83
CA MET A 119 6.43 35.71 16.04
C MET A 119 5.76 36.82 15.22
N GLY A 120 4.57 36.57 14.66
CA GLY A 120 3.77 37.58 14.00
C GLY A 120 3.36 38.72 14.94
N LEU A 121 3.09 38.42 16.21
CA LEU A 121 2.79 39.42 17.24
C LEU A 121 4.00 40.23 17.72
N ILE A 122 5.23 39.77 17.49
CA ILE A 122 6.46 40.46 17.95
C ILE A 122 7.13 41.21 16.80
N HIS A 123 7.21 40.61 15.62
CA HIS A 123 7.94 41.14 14.46
C HIS A 123 7.03 41.53 13.29
N GLY A 124 5.71 41.37 13.43
CA GLY A 124 4.77 41.67 12.37
C GLY A 124 4.65 43.16 12.07
N ASP A 125 4.09 43.45 10.90
CA ASP A 125 3.66 44.80 10.55
C ASP A 125 2.37 45.14 11.30
N PHE A 126 2.46 46.01 12.30
CA PHE A 126 1.35 46.41 13.15
C PHE A 126 0.52 47.57 12.60
N TYR A 127 0.94 48.15 11.48
CA TYR A 127 0.30 49.33 10.89
C TYR A 127 -0.52 48.98 9.67
N HIS A 128 -0.55 47.71 9.25
CA HIS A 128 -1.22 47.29 8.04
C HIS A 128 -2.22 46.18 8.33
N LEU A 129 -3.42 46.34 7.76
CA LEU A 129 -4.51 45.38 7.89
C LEU A 129 -4.97 44.95 6.51
N GLU A 130 -4.89 43.64 6.27
CA GLU A 130 -5.38 42.93 5.10
C GLU A 130 -6.34 41.83 5.56
N THR A 131 -7.65 42.07 5.39
CA THR A 131 -8.68 41.14 5.87
C THR A 131 -10.05 41.35 5.20
N SER A 132 -11.03 40.51 5.54
CA SER A 132 -12.42 40.64 5.11
C SER A 132 -13.29 41.30 6.18
N LEU A 133 -14.43 41.85 5.74
CA LEU A 133 -15.46 42.38 6.65
C LEU A 133 -15.97 41.29 7.61
N GLU A 134 -16.15 40.07 7.10
CA GLU A 134 -16.59 38.93 7.89
C GLU A 134 -15.62 38.63 9.05
N ASN A 135 -14.31 38.57 8.78
CA ASN A 135 -13.31 38.37 9.82
C ASN A 135 -13.37 39.47 10.88
N LEU A 136 -13.46 40.74 10.47
CA LEU A 136 -13.53 41.87 11.41
C LEU A 136 -14.77 41.84 12.29
N VAL A 137 -15.93 41.61 11.70
CA VAL A 137 -17.20 41.51 12.42
C VAL A 137 -17.18 40.34 13.40
N HIS A 138 -16.71 39.18 12.97
CA HIS A 138 -16.61 37.99 13.81
C HIS A 138 -15.60 38.17 14.96
N ASP A 139 -14.35 38.52 14.64
CA ASP A 139 -13.24 38.57 15.60
C ASP A 139 -13.41 39.69 16.63
N LEU A 140 -13.88 40.86 16.18
CA LEU A 140 -14.08 42.01 17.05
C LEU A 140 -15.46 41.98 17.72
N LYS A 141 -16.34 41.04 17.36
CA LYS A 141 -17.75 41.01 17.77
C LYS A 141 -18.47 42.30 17.38
N GLY A 142 -18.18 42.80 16.19
CA GLY A 142 -18.68 44.06 15.65
C GLY A 142 -20.07 43.96 15.03
N LYS A 143 -20.69 45.12 14.79
CA LYS A 143 -21.93 45.29 14.04
C LYS A 143 -21.69 46.28 12.91
N VAL A 144 -22.01 45.89 11.67
CA VAL A 144 -21.93 46.80 10.53
C VAL A 144 -23.01 47.88 10.67
N LEU A 145 -22.61 49.15 10.56
CA LEU A 145 -23.50 50.31 10.61
C LEU A 145 -23.82 50.87 9.23
N SER A 146 -22.83 50.88 8.32
CA SER A 146 -22.97 51.36 6.95
C SER A 146 -21.97 50.64 6.03
N GLY A 147 -22.25 50.67 4.73
CA GLY A 147 -21.38 50.12 3.69
C GLY A 147 -21.38 48.60 3.59
N ASN A 148 -20.85 48.10 2.48
CA ASN A 148 -20.82 46.67 2.14
C ASN A 148 -19.47 46.25 1.52
N LYS A 149 -18.40 47.00 1.78
CA LYS A 149 -17.07 46.65 1.26
C LYS A 149 -16.61 45.35 1.91
N GLU A 150 -16.35 44.33 1.09
CA GLU A 150 -16.03 42.99 1.58
C GLU A 150 -14.57 42.83 2.03
N PHE A 151 -13.64 43.58 1.43
CA PHE A 151 -12.19 43.42 1.62
C PHE A 151 -11.53 44.74 1.99
N PHE A 152 -10.62 44.68 2.96
CA PHE A 152 -9.84 45.82 3.43
C PHE A 152 -8.35 45.52 3.29
N ASN A 153 -7.62 46.49 2.78
CA ASN A 153 -6.17 46.45 2.62
C ASN A 153 -5.67 47.89 2.78
N GLY A 154 -5.18 48.22 3.98
CA GLY A 154 -4.95 49.60 4.37
C GLY A 154 -4.16 49.79 5.66
N HIS A 155 -3.86 51.05 5.98
CA HIS A 155 -3.09 51.42 7.15
C HIS A 155 -3.98 51.70 8.36
N VAL A 156 -3.69 51.07 9.49
CA VAL A 156 -4.46 51.25 10.72
C VAL A 156 -3.99 52.50 11.45
N SER A 157 -4.92 53.43 11.66
CA SER A 157 -4.70 54.69 12.37
C SER A 157 -5.63 54.81 13.58
N ILE A 158 -5.04 54.90 14.77
CA ILE A 158 -5.78 55.20 16.01
C ILE A 158 -5.71 56.70 16.25
N VAL A 159 -6.87 57.35 16.19
CA VAL A 159 -6.90 58.81 16.18
C VAL A 159 -7.28 59.37 17.54
N ALA A 160 -6.26 59.76 18.31
CA ALA A 160 -6.41 60.42 19.61
C ALA A 160 -6.26 61.96 19.56
N TYR A 161 -5.67 62.50 18.49
CA TYR A 161 -5.37 63.94 18.36
C TYR A 161 -6.61 64.80 18.06
N TYR A 162 -6.49 66.11 18.25
CA TYR A 162 -7.54 67.07 17.86
C TYR A 162 -7.76 67.06 16.33
N TYR A 163 -9.00 67.25 15.85
CA TYR A 163 -9.32 67.05 14.43
C TYR A 163 -8.50 67.93 13.46
N LYS A 164 -8.13 69.15 13.85
CA LYS A 164 -7.26 70.00 13.02
C LYS A 164 -5.84 69.47 12.87
N THR A 165 -5.38 68.63 13.79
CA THR A 165 -4.03 68.03 13.74
C THR A 165 -3.96 66.88 12.74
N ILE A 166 -5.10 66.25 12.43
CA ILE A 166 -5.19 65.12 11.50
C ILE A 166 -5.70 65.51 10.11
N GLU A 167 -6.09 66.76 9.93
CA GLU A 167 -6.59 67.28 8.66
C GLU A 167 -5.49 67.14 7.59
N GLY A 168 -5.77 66.38 6.53
CA GLY A 168 -4.79 66.06 5.48
C GLY A 168 -3.83 64.88 5.78
N LEU A 169 -3.92 64.25 6.96
CA LEU A 169 -3.16 63.03 7.28
C LEU A 169 -3.89 61.74 6.90
N LEU A 170 -5.22 61.78 6.83
CA LEU A 170 -6.05 60.64 6.44
C LEU A 170 -6.31 60.63 4.93
N GLY A 171 -6.31 59.45 4.32
CA GLY A 171 -6.65 59.23 2.93
C GLY A 171 -7.35 57.90 2.65
N GLU A 172 -7.51 57.59 1.36
CA GLU A 172 -8.34 56.48 0.87
C GLU A 172 -7.85 55.08 1.25
N ASN A 173 -6.61 54.96 1.74
CA ASN A 173 -6.03 53.69 2.19
C ASN A 173 -6.05 53.52 3.71
N ASP A 174 -6.58 54.48 4.47
CA ASP A 174 -6.57 54.40 5.93
C ASP A 174 -7.77 53.63 6.47
N ILE A 175 -7.54 53.05 7.65
CA ILE A 175 -8.53 52.36 8.47
C ILE A 175 -8.49 53.04 9.84
N VAL A 176 -9.55 53.76 10.17
CA VAL A 176 -9.58 54.64 11.34
C VAL A 176 -10.26 53.93 12.50
N ILE A 177 -9.58 53.85 13.65
CA ILE A 177 -10.16 53.41 14.92
C ILE A 177 -10.43 54.63 15.78
N VAL A 178 -11.69 54.82 16.19
CA VAL A 178 -12.15 56.01 16.92
C VAL A 178 -13.19 55.64 17.98
N GLY A 179 -13.29 56.42 19.04
CA GLY A 179 -14.36 56.33 20.04
C GLY A 179 -15.57 57.19 19.64
N ASP A 180 -16.15 57.87 20.62
CA ASP A 180 -17.28 58.81 20.48
C ASP A 180 -16.88 60.22 20.00
N ARG A 181 -15.78 60.32 19.25
CA ARG A 181 -15.26 61.59 18.70
C ARG A 181 -15.85 61.88 17.34
N TYR A 182 -17.02 62.50 17.36
CA TYR A 182 -17.81 62.80 16.16
C TYR A 182 -17.10 63.71 15.14
N ASP A 183 -16.26 64.63 15.61
CA ASP A 183 -15.41 65.49 14.77
C ASP A 183 -14.42 64.67 13.93
N ILE A 184 -13.87 63.61 14.52
CA ILE A 184 -12.93 62.69 13.87
C ILE A 184 -13.65 61.75 12.90
N ILE A 185 -14.84 61.26 13.28
CA ILE A 185 -15.68 60.42 12.40
C ILE A 185 -16.02 61.20 11.12
N GLU A 186 -16.46 62.45 11.25
CA GLU A 186 -16.77 63.31 10.10
C GLU A 186 -15.54 63.55 9.22
N CYS A 187 -14.38 63.86 9.82
CA CYS A 187 -13.13 64.02 9.09
C CYS A 187 -12.74 62.74 8.32
N ALA A 188 -12.87 61.56 8.94
CA ALA A 188 -12.56 60.28 8.31
C ALA A 188 -13.49 59.99 7.12
N ILE A 189 -14.78 60.28 7.24
CA ILE A 189 -15.74 60.14 6.13
C ILE A 189 -15.38 61.08 4.98
N MET A 190 -15.07 62.35 5.27
CA MET A 190 -14.68 63.33 4.24
C MET A 190 -13.36 62.98 3.56
N SER A 191 -12.42 62.38 4.28
CA SER A 191 -11.16 61.84 3.75
C SER A 191 -11.32 60.54 2.97
N LYS A 192 -12.54 59.98 2.87
CA LYS A 192 -12.87 58.74 2.15
C LYS A 192 -12.03 57.53 2.56
N VAL A 193 -11.75 57.39 3.86
CA VAL A 193 -11.00 56.26 4.41
C VAL A 193 -11.68 54.92 4.06
N GLN A 194 -10.94 53.81 4.02
CA GLN A 194 -11.53 52.52 3.65
C GLN A 194 -12.56 52.01 4.66
N LEU A 195 -12.30 52.24 5.95
CA LEU A 195 -13.06 51.66 7.05
C LEU A 195 -12.96 52.55 8.29
N ILE A 196 -14.08 52.71 8.99
CA ILE A 196 -14.14 53.35 10.31
C ILE A 196 -14.61 52.29 11.33
N ILE A 197 -13.79 52.04 12.34
CA ILE A 197 -14.10 51.16 13.47
C ILE A 197 -14.41 52.04 14.68
N ILE A 198 -15.68 52.09 15.06
CA ILE A 198 -16.14 52.81 16.25
C ILE A 198 -16.09 51.91 17.48
N THR A 199 -15.43 52.37 18.52
CA THR A 199 -15.16 51.65 19.77
C THR A 199 -16.05 52.12 20.91
N GLY A 200 -16.21 51.29 21.94
CA GLY A 200 -16.97 51.60 23.16
C GLY A 200 -18.43 51.16 23.14
N GLY A 201 -18.98 50.76 21.99
CA GLY A 201 -20.33 50.20 21.87
C GLY A 201 -21.49 51.20 22.06
N ASN A 202 -21.20 52.51 22.15
CA ASN A 202 -22.23 53.54 22.19
C ASN A 202 -22.88 53.73 20.82
N ASP A 203 -24.19 54.01 20.82
CA ASP A 203 -24.90 54.37 19.59
C ASP A 203 -24.34 55.68 19.00
N ILE A 204 -24.26 55.71 17.67
CA ILE A 204 -23.79 56.87 16.91
C ILE A 204 -25.01 57.61 16.38
N PRO A 205 -25.04 58.96 16.44
CA PRO A 205 -26.10 59.73 15.82
C PRO A 205 -26.30 59.37 14.34
N GLN A 206 -27.56 59.13 13.95
CA GLN A 206 -27.92 58.65 12.60
C GLN A 206 -27.32 59.50 11.48
N LYS A 207 -27.19 60.83 11.68
CA LYS A 207 -26.58 61.74 10.71
C LYS A 207 -25.19 61.30 10.23
N TYR A 208 -24.38 60.65 11.07
CA TYR A 208 -23.04 60.19 10.69
C TYR A 208 -23.08 58.86 9.93
N ILE A 209 -24.07 58.00 10.23
CA ILE A 209 -24.32 56.76 9.50
C ILE A 209 -24.78 57.10 8.09
N ASP A 210 -25.77 57.99 7.96
CA ASP A 210 -26.27 58.46 6.66
C ASP A 210 -25.16 59.12 5.84
N LEU A 211 -24.32 59.93 6.48
CA LEU A 211 -23.17 60.58 5.83
C LEU A 211 -22.14 59.55 5.33
N ALA A 212 -21.90 58.48 6.10
CA ALA A 212 -21.03 57.39 5.69
C ALA A 212 -21.62 56.59 4.53
N GLU A 213 -22.93 56.33 4.52
CA GLU A 213 -23.63 55.67 3.40
C GLU A 213 -23.53 56.49 2.11
N ILE A 214 -23.79 57.79 2.18
CA ILE A 214 -23.70 58.70 1.02
C ILE A 214 -22.29 58.70 0.41
N ASN A 215 -21.26 58.63 1.27
CA ASN A 215 -19.85 58.59 0.83
C ASN A 215 -19.33 57.17 0.59
N ASN A 216 -20.21 56.15 0.70
CA ASN A 216 -19.90 54.75 0.50
C ASN A 216 -18.78 54.21 1.41
N ILE A 217 -18.74 54.70 2.65
CA ILE A 217 -17.75 54.33 3.68
C ILE A 217 -18.33 53.23 4.56
N THR A 218 -17.55 52.16 4.74
CA THR A 218 -17.93 51.07 5.64
C THR A 218 -17.64 51.47 7.08
N MET A 219 -18.62 51.32 7.96
CA MET A 219 -18.47 51.58 9.40
C MET A 219 -18.86 50.34 10.21
N ILE A 220 -18.06 50.02 11.22
CA ILE A 220 -18.30 48.91 12.14
C ILE A 220 -18.31 49.45 13.57
N LEU A 221 -19.38 49.16 14.31
CA LEU A 221 -19.46 49.40 15.76
C LEU A 221 -18.96 48.19 16.52
N VAL A 222 -18.07 48.40 17.47
CA VAL A 222 -17.45 47.33 18.26
C VAL A 222 -17.67 47.58 19.76
N PRO A 223 -18.19 46.59 20.52
CA PRO A 223 -18.52 46.75 21.95
C PRO A 223 -17.28 46.62 22.87
N LYS A 224 -16.13 47.13 22.43
CA LYS A 224 -14.85 47.08 23.15
C LYS A 224 -14.14 48.43 23.04
N ASP A 225 -13.33 48.76 24.04
CA ASP A 225 -12.59 50.03 24.06
C ASP A 225 -11.45 50.08 23.04
N THR A 226 -10.96 51.29 22.77
CA THR A 226 -9.90 51.55 21.79
C THR A 226 -8.60 50.82 22.12
N TYR A 227 -8.26 50.63 23.40
CA TYR A 227 -7.04 49.95 23.80
C TYR A 227 -7.10 48.46 23.51
N TYR A 228 -8.23 47.80 23.80
CA TYR A 228 -8.46 46.41 23.42
C TYR A 228 -8.35 46.21 21.91
N ILE A 229 -8.99 47.07 21.12
CA ILE A 229 -8.95 46.97 19.65
C ILE A 229 -7.53 47.19 19.13
N SER A 230 -6.76 48.11 19.71
CA SER A 230 -5.36 48.33 19.31
C SER A 230 -4.49 47.06 19.44
N LYS A 231 -4.79 46.17 20.38
CA LYS A 231 -4.06 44.90 20.56
C LYS A 231 -4.53 43.80 19.61
N VAL A 232 -5.82 43.75 19.31
CA VAL A 232 -6.45 42.62 18.62
C VAL A 232 -6.57 42.85 17.12
N ILE A 233 -6.64 44.10 16.65
CA ILE A 233 -6.89 44.42 15.23
C ILE A 233 -5.89 43.74 14.29
N ASN A 234 -4.61 43.67 14.68
CA ASN A 234 -3.58 43.03 13.87
C ASN A 234 -3.75 41.51 13.76
N MET A 235 -4.46 40.88 14.70
CA MET A 235 -4.82 39.47 14.65
C MET A 235 -6.01 39.20 13.70
N CYS A 236 -6.72 40.24 13.25
CA CYS A 236 -7.75 40.10 12.23
C CYS A 236 -7.17 39.91 10.82
N ASN A 237 -5.86 40.14 10.61
CA ASN A 237 -5.17 39.87 9.36
C ASN A 237 -5.35 38.41 8.91
N TYR A 238 -5.24 38.17 7.61
CA TYR A 238 -5.24 36.82 7.06
C TYR A 238 -4.09 35.96 7.58
N THR A 239 -4.43 34.71 7.86
CA THR A 239 -3.56 33.61 8.25
C THR A 239 -2.40 33.41 7.25
N SER A 240 -2.66 33.62 5.96
CA SER A 240 -1.65 33.55 4.89
C SER A 240 -0.44 34.47 5.10
N ARG A 241 -0.56 35.55 5.88
CA ARG A 241 0.52 36.52 6.13
C ARG A 241 1.62 35.96 7.05
N ILE A 242 1.28 35.01 7.91
CA ILE A 242 2.20 34.44 8.91
C ILE A 242 2.46 32.94 8.72
N MET A 243 1.76 32.31 7.77
CA MET A 243 1.93 30.88 7.50
C MET A 243 3.33 30.58 6.98
N ARG A 244 3.82 29.38 7.32
CA ARG A 244 5.07 28.88 6.79
C ARG A 244 4.79 28.06 5.53
N THR A 245 5.37 28.49 4.42
CA THR A 245 5.31 27.79 3.13
C THR A 245 6.64 27.15 2.76
N GLN A 246 7.76 27.70 3.25
CA GLN A 246 9.11 27.21 2.93
C GLN A 246 9.61 26.19 3.94
N ASN A 247 10.36 25.20 3.44
CA ASN A 247 10.97 24.14 4.24
C ASN A 247 9.94 23.42 5.13
N VAL A 248 8.74 23.16 4.60
CA VAL A 248 7.72 22.34 5.25
C VAL A 248 7.98 20.89 4.83
N ILE A 249 8.55 20.12 5.75
CA ILE A 249 8.70 18.67 5.57
C ILE A 249 7.31 18.06 5.70
N LYS A 250 6.91 17.25 4.71
CA LYS A 250 5.59 16.63 4.59
C LYS A 250 5.77 15.21 4.07
N PHE A 251 4.86 14.31 4.45
CA PHE A 251 4.93 12.91 4.07
C PHE A 251 3.67 12.49 3.32
N ASN A 252 3.81 11.67 2.29
CA ASN A 252 2.69 11.03 1.64
C ASN A 252 2.20 9.83 2.46
N GLU A 253 0.89 9.58 2.48
CA GLU A 253 0.28 8.45 3.20
C GLU A 253 0.79 7.06 2.73
N MET A 254 1.34 6.98 1.53
CA MET A 254 1.90 5.77 0.93
C MET A 254 3.39 5.57 1.20
N GLU A 255 4.09 6.55 1.77
CA GLU A 255 5.51 6.42 2.10
C GLU A 255 5.73 5.37 3.20
N TYR A 256 6.86 4.68 3.13
CA TYR A 256 7.23 3.67 4.12
C TYR A 256 7.78 4.31 5.38
N ILE A 257 7.46 3.72 6.53
CA ILE A 257 7.84 4.26 7.83
C ILE A 257 9.36 4.36 8.02
N ASP A 258 10.14 3.47 7.42
CA ASP A 258 11.60 3.53 7.56
C ASP A 258 12.22 4.72 6.82
N GLU A 259 11.65 5.11 5.68
CA GLU A 259 12.04 6.33 4.97
C GLU A 259 11.68 7.58 5.80
N VAL A 260 10.47 7.59 6.37
CA VAL A 260 10.01 8.66 7.26
C VAL A 260 10.88 8.77 8.51
N LYS A 261 11.27 7.65 9.14
CA LYS A 261 12.15 7.63 10.33
C LYS A 261 13.50 8.27 10.03
N ASP A 262 14.07 7.97 8.86
CA ASP A 262 15.36 8.55 8.44
C ASP A 262 15.24 10.08 8.31
N GLU A 263 14.21 10.59 7.64
CA GLU A 263 14.00 12.04 7.51
C GLU A 263 13.75 12.73 8.88
N LEU A 264 13.06 12.07 9.80
CA LEU A 264 12.77 12.61 11.14
C LEU A 264 13.97 12.69 12.08
N SER A 265 14.97 11.83 11.88
CA SER A 265 16.22 11.87 12.64
C SER A 265 16.99 13.16 12.38
N HIS A 266 16.82 13.74 11.18
CA HIS A 266 17.48 14.97 10.74
C HIS A 266 16.65 16.24 10.96
N SER A 267 15.41 16.12 11.45
CA SER A 267 14.47 17.23 11.58
C SER A 267 14.25 17.65 13.03
N HIS A 268 13.89 18.92 13.25
CA HIS A 268 13.55 19.45 14.58
C HIS A 268 12.08 19.84 14.74
N PHE A 269 11.24 19.56 13.74
CA PHE A 269 9.82 19.87 13.82
C PHE A 269 9.08 18.87 14.72
N ARG A 270 7.97 19.30 15.32
CA ARG A 270 7.16 18.47 16.22
C ARG A 270 6.07 17.71 15.47
N ASN A 271 5.42 18.40 14.53
CA ASN A 271 4.33 17.88 13.72
C ASN A 271 4.68 18.03 12.24
N TYR A 272 4.34 17.01 11.46
CA TYR A 272 4.63 16.90 10.04
C TYR A 272 3.32 16.64 9.30
N PRO A 273 2.92 17.49 8.35
CA PRO A 273 1.70 17.29 7.60
C PRO A 273 1.78 16.02 6.74
N VAL A 274 0.67 15.29 6.70
CA VAL A 274 0.45 14.12 5.84
C VAL A 274 -0.43 14.52 4.67
N ILE A 275 -0.06 14.08 3.47
CA ILE A 275 -0.79 14.32 2.23
C ILE A 275 -1.11 13.01 1.50
N ASP A 276 -2.13 13.02 0.64
CA ASP A 276 -2.37 11.94 -0.31
C ASP A 276 -1.57 12.14 -1.62
N ASN A 277 -1.77 11.23 -2.57
CA ASN A 277 -1.16 11.28 -3.91
C ASN A 277 -1.58 12.48 -4.76
N GLU A 278 -2.70 13.13 -4.42
CA GLU A 278 -3.19 14.36 -5.07
C GLU A 278 -2.73 15.63 -4.34
N SER A 279 -1.85 15.49 -3.34
CA SER A 279 -1.37 16.56 -2.45
C SER A 279 -2.44 17.16 -1.53
N LYS A 280 -3.56 16.46 -1.32
CA LYS A 280 -4.59 16.85 -0.36
C LYS A 280 -4.11 16.59 1.05
N PHE A 281 -4.37 17.53 1.94
CA PHE A 281 -4.00 17.45 3.34
C PHE A 281 -4.91 16.48 4.10
N LEU A 282 -4.31 15.53 4.82
CA LEU A 282 -5.02 14.51 5.59
C LEU A 282 -4.94 14.76 7.11
N GLY A 283 -3.83 15.32 7.59
CA GLY A 283 -3.59 15.47 9.02
C GLY A 283 -2.12 15.63 9.37
N PHE A 284 -1.75 15.34 10.61
CA PHE A 284 -0.37 15.44 11.09
C PHE A 284 0.14 14.14 11.70
N ILE A 285 1.41 13.82 11.43
CA ILE A 285 2.17 12.83 12.18
C ILE A 285 3.20 13.52 13.07
N ASN A 286 3.53 12.86 14.18
CA ASN A 286 4.61 13.26 15.08
C ASN A 286 5.48 12.04 15.40
N ARG A 287 6.57 12.26 16.15
CA ARG A 287 7.49 11.18 16.54
C ARG A 287 6.80 10.05 17.30
N ASN A 288 5.78 10.34 18.12
CA ASN A 288 5.10 9.31 18.92
C ASN A 288 4.32 8.33 18.03
N HIS A 289 3.69 8.81 16.95
CA HIS A 289 2.97 7.95 16.00
C HIS A 289 3.89 6.92 15.33
N ILE A 290 5.17 7.27 15.17
CA ILE A 290 6.15 6.48 14.42
C ILE A 290 6.93 5.51 15.31
N MET A 291 7.09 5.85 16.59
CA MET A 291 7.73 4.96 17.56
C MET A 291 6.88 3.73 17.87
N ASN A 292 5.55 3.85 17.81
CA ASN A 292 4.61 2.75 18.05
C ASN A 292 3.66 2.59 16.84
N PRO A 293 4.17 2.14 15.69
CA PRO A 293 3.35 1.99 14.51
C PRO A 293 2.34 0.85 14.70
N THR A 294 1.13 1.02 14.15
CA THR A 294 0.19 -0.10 14.04
C THR A 294 0.74 -1.06 13.01
N ARG A 295 1.02 -2.30 13.43
CA ARG A 295 1.51 -3.35 12.53
C ARG A 295 0.36 -3.91 11.70
N LYS A 296 0.64 -4.26 10.45
CA LYS A 296 -0.32 -4.98 9.60
C LYS A 296 -0.56 -6.37 10.18
N LYS A 297 -1.81 -6.81 10.20
CA LYS A 297 -2.18 -8.14 10.70
C LYS A 297 -2.20 -9.15 9.56
N VAL A 298 -1.51 -10.27 9.75
CA VAL A 298 -1.36 -11.29 8.71
C VAL A 298 -1.63 -12.70 9.24
N ILE A 299 -2.08 -13.58 8.35
CA ILE A 299 -2.19 -15.02 8.56
C ILE A 299 -1.43 -15.71 7.43
N LEU A 300 -0.53 -16.61 7.79
CA LEU A 300 0.26 -17.36 6.83
C LEU A 300 -0.40 -18.72 6.58
N VAL A 301 -0.50 -19.10 5.31
CA VAL A 301 -0.86 -20.45 4.90
C VAL A 301 0.29 -21.08 4.14
N ASP A 302 0.50 -22.38 4.29
CA ASP A 302 1.38 -23.17 3.41
C ASP A 302 2.88 -22.78 3.45
N HIS A 303 3.27 -21.96 4.42
CA HIS A 303 4.67 -21.66 4.70
C HIS A 303 4.85 -21.03 6.08
N ASN A 304 6.08 -21.15 6.58
CA ASN A 304 6.52 -20.50 7.80
C ASN A 304 8.01 -20.09 7.75
N GLU A 305 8.59 -19.89 6.57
CA GLU A 305 9.97 -19.38 6.43
C GLU A 305 9.95 -17.93 5.94
N TYR A 306 10.70 -17.02 6.59
CA TYR A 306 10.73 -15.59 6.22
C TYR A 306 11.17 -15.38 4.77
N SER A 307 12.14 -16.16 4.30
CA SER A 307 12.64 -16.06 2.92
C SER A 307 11.56 -16.34 1.87
N GLN A 308 10.56 -17.13 2.23
CA GLN A 308 9.45 -17.54 1.36
C GLN A 308 8.23 -16.63 1.48
N SER A 309 8.21 -15.67 2.42
CA SER A 309 7.03 -14.85 2.75
C SER A 309 7.11 -13.40 2.25
N ALA A 310 6.10 -12.58 2.53
CA ALA A 310 6.06 -11.17 2.09
C ALA A 310 7.28 -10.39 2.63
N GLU A 311 7.77 -9.42 1.86
CA GLU A 311 8.79 -8.49 2.36
C GLU A 311 8.24 -7.67 3.53
N GLY A 312 9.04 -7.44 4.58
CA GLY A 312 8.60 -6.75 5.80
C GLY A 312 7.72 -7.60 6.74
N LEU A 313 7.69 -8.92 6.59
CA LEU A 313 6.92 -9.81 7.49
C LEU A 313 7.29 -9.62 8.97
N ASP A 314 8.54 -9.30 9.28
CA ASP A 314 9.04 -9.00 10.62
C ASP A 314 8.47 -7.72 11.24
N GLU A 315 7.96 -6.81 10.40
CA GLU A 315 7.22 -5.61 10.79
C GLU A 315 5.72 -5.87 11.00
N ALA A 316 5.21 -7.04 10.60
CA ALA A 316 3.80 -7.40 10.71
C ALA A 316 3.48 -8.17 12.01
N ASP A 317 2.21 -8.11 12.41
CA ASP A 317 1.63 -8.98 13.43
C ASP A 317 1.12 -10.26 12.78
N ILE A 318 1.90 -11.33 12.89
CA ILE A 318 1.47 -12.67 12.51
C ILE A 318 0.47 -13.13 13.56
N LEU A 319 -0.76 -13.42 13.15
CA LEU A 319 -1.83 -13.85 14.06
C LEU A 319 -1.94 -15.37 14.11
N GLU A 320 -1.82 -16.02 12.95
CA GLU A 320 -1.98 -17.45 12.79
C GLU A 320 -1.07 -17.98 11.66
N ILE A 321 -0.66 -19.23 11.78
CA ILE A 321 0.07 -19.98 10.74
C ILE A 321 -0.59 -21.34 10.58
N ILE A 322 -1.05 -21.66 9.37
CA ILE A 322 -1.62 -22.96 8.99
C ILE A 322 -0.71 -23.58 7.94
N ASP A 323 -0.01 -24.66 8.27
CA ASP A 323 1.04 -25.19 7.41
C ASP A 323 1.13 -26.72 7.54
N HIS A 324 1.79 -27.36 6.58
CA HIS A 324 2.14 -28.78 6.58
C HIS A 324 3.64 -29.03 6.37
N HIS A 325 4.43 -27.97 6.18
CA HIS A 325 5.87 -28.04 6.00
C HIS A 325 6.64 -28.22 7.33
N LYS A 326 7.94 -28.47 7.22
CA LYS A 326 8.86 -28.37 8.36
C LYS A 326 8.79 -26.96 8.95
N ILE A 327 9.03 -26.85 10.25
CA ILE A 327 9.16 -25.55 10.90
C ILE A 327 10.54 -24.97 10.56
N GLY A 328 10.55 -23.74 10.07
CA GLY A 328 11.70 -22.99 9.59
C GLY A 328 12.20 -21.95 10.60
N ASP A 329 12.46 -20.74 10.11
CA ASP A 329 13.09 -19.65 10.86
C ASP A 329 12.10 -18.62 11.45
N ILE A 330 10.79 -18.92 11.47
CA ILE A 330 9.79 -17.99 12.00
C ILE A 330 9.93 -17.71 13.49
N SER A 331 9.74 -16.45 13.87
CA SER A 331 9.71 -15.99 15.25
C SER A 331 8.56 -15.00 15.45
N THR A 332 7.86 -15.09 16.59
CA THR A 332 6.75 -14.19 16.91
C THR A 332 6.97 -13.56 18.29
N SER A 333 6.58 -12.30 18.44
CA SER A 333 6.72 -11.55 19.70
C SER A 333 5.61 -11.90 20.71
N MET A 334 4.49 -12.46 20.25
CA MET A 334 3.32 -12.84 21.02
C MET A 334 2.91 -14.28 20.68
N PRO A 335 2.25 -15.03 21.58
CA PRO A 335 1.69 -16.33 21.24
C PRO A 335 0.67 -16.23 20.10
N ILE A 336 0.78 -17.13 19.12
CA ILE A 336 -0.09 -17.21 17.94
C ILE A 336 -0.74 -18.58 17.84
N ASN A 337 -1.82 -18.69 17.06
CA ASN A 337 -2.32 -20.01 16.67
C ASN A 337 -1.41 -20.58 15.57
N PHE A 338 -0.58 -21.55 15.91
CA PHE A 338 0.25 -22.28 14.96
C PHE A 338 -0.31 -23.69 14.82
N ARG A 339 -0.94 -23.97 13.67
CA ARG A 339 -1.44 -25.30 13.30
C ARG A 339 -0.56 -25.91 12.22
N ASN A 340 0.33 -26.82 12.61
CA ASN A 340 1.16 -27.58 11.70
C ASN A 340 0.78 -29.07 11.74
N ASN A 341 0.34 -29.64 10.62
CA ASN A 341 -0.02 -31.06 10.53
C ASN A 341 0.77 -31.74 9.41
N PRO A 342 1.37 -32.92 9.64
CA PRO A 342 2.10 -33.66 8.61
C PRO A 342 1.13 -34.38 7.65
N VAL A 343 0.37 -33.61 6.88
CA VAL A 343 -0.57 -34.07 5.85
C VAL A 343 -0.11 -33.65 4.45
N GLY A 344 -0.78 -34.14 3.42
CA GLY A 344 -0.37 -33.94 2.03
C GLY A 344 -0.50 -32.49 1.55
N SER A 345 -1.42 -31.70 2.10
CA SER A 345 -1.66 -30.30 1.70
C SER A 345 -2.24 -29.44 2.84
N THR A 346 -2.00 -28.14 2.80
CA THR A 346 -2.59 -27.15 3.72
C THR A 346 -4.11 -27.08 3.57
N CYS A 347 -4.65 -27.24 2.36
CA CYS A 347 -6.10 -27.33 2.14
C CYS A 347 -6.76 -28.47 2.93
N THR A 348 -6.09 -29.60 3.15
CA THR A 348 -6.60 -30.66 4.04
C THR A 348 -6.81 -30.12 5.46
N ILE A 349 -5.86 -29.33 5.97
CA ILE A 349 -5.94 -28.74 7.31
C ILE A 349 -7.12 -27.76 7.39
N VAL A 350 -7.24 -26.87 6.39
CA VAL A 350 -8.32 -25.89 6.32
C VAL A 350 -9.68 -26.59 6.24
N PHE A 351 -9.83 -27.65 5.43
CA PHE A 351 -11.04 -28.46 5.37
C PHE A 351 -11.46 -28.97 6.76
N TRP A 352 -10.53 -29.54 7.53
CA TRP A 352 -10.85 -30.00 8.88
C TRP A 352 -11.21 -28.86 9.83
N MET A 353 -10.65 -27.66 9.64
CA MET A 353 -11.07 -26.47 10.40
C MET A 353 -12.54 -26.11 10.14
N TYR A 354 -13.04 -26.24 8.90
CA TYR A 354 -14.47 -26.06 8.61
C TYR A 354 -15.33 -27.07 9.38
N ARG A 355 -14.91 -28.33 9.40
CA ARG A 355 -15.61 -29.41 10.12
C ARG A 355 -15.65 -29.15 11.63
N GLU A 356 -14.54 -28.72 12.21
CA GLU A 356 -14.45 -28.39 13.63
C GLU A 356 -15.38 -27.23 14.04
N HIS A 357 -15.55 -26.24 13.15
CA HIS A 357 -16.41 -25.08 13.40
C HIS A 357 -17.86 -25.28 12.95
N ASN A 358 -18.20 -26.44 12.37
CA ASN A 358 -19.50 -26.75 11.78
C ASN A 358 -19.97 -25.67 10.78
N ILE A 359 -19.04 -25.14 9.98
CA ILE A 359 -19.34 -24.19 8.90
C ILE A 359 -19.59 -24.95 7.61
N GLU A 360 -20.70 -24.64 6.94
CA GLU A 360 -21.01 -25.19 5.62
C GLU A 360 -20.01 -24.67 4.57
N ILE A 361 -19.53 -25.55 3.70
CA ILE A 361 -18.55 -25.23 2.66
C ILE A 361 -19.32 -24.99 1.34
N PRO A 362 -19.32 -23.77 0.79
CA PRO A 362 -19.90 -23.50 -0.53
C PRO A 362 -19.23 -24.31 -1.64
N PHE A 363 -19.93 -24.49 -2.76
CA PHE A 363 -19.45 -25.25 -3.92
C PHE A 363 -18.07 -24.78 -4.40
N GLU A 364 -17.88 -23.46 -4.51
CA GLU A 364 -16.67 -22.86 -5.07
C GLU A 364 -15.48 -23.04 -4.11
N ILE A 365 -15.72 -22.90 -2.80
CA ILE A 365 -14.70 -23.10 -1.76
C ILE A 365 -14.34 -24.59 -1.64
N ALA A 366 -15.33 -25.48 -1.74
CA ALA A 366 -15.11 -26.92 -1.74
C ALA A 366 -14.26 -27.34 -2.94
N GLY A 367 -14.53 -26.72 -4.11
CA GLY A 367 -13.73 -26.88 -5.32
C GLY A 367 -12.27 -26.46 -5.13
N ALA A 368 -12.03 -25.26 -4.60
CA ALA A 368 -10.68 -24.78 -4.30
C ALA A 368 -9.92 -25.72 -3.35
N LEU A 369 -10.53 -26.08 -2.21
CA LEU A 369 -9.93 -27.00 -1.24
C LEU A 369 -9.59 -28.34 -1.89
N LEU A 370 -10.51 -28.92 -2.67
CA LEU A 370 -10.29 -30.18 -3.37
C LEU A 370 -9.13 -30.07 -4.38
N SER A 371 -9.07 -28.99 -5.15
CA SER A 371 -8.00 -28.73 -6.10
C SER A 371 -6.62 -28.60 -5.44
N GLY A 372 -6.52 -27.87 -4.32
CA GLY A 372 -5.27 -27.74 -3.56
C GLY A 372 -4.75 -29.09 -3.08
N ILE A 373 -5.63 -29.93 -2.51
CA ILE A 373 -5.26 -31.27 -2.07
C ILE A 373 -4.79 -32.14 -3.24
N LEU A 374 -5.51 -32.12 -4.36
CA LEU A 374 -5.14 -32.91 -5.54
C LEU A 374 -3.80 -32.46 -6.14
N SER A 375 -3.51 -31.15 -6.10
CA SER A 375 -2.26 -30.57 -6.60
C SER A 375 -1.04 -31.13 -5.85
N ASP A 376 -0.95 -30.90 -4.53
CA ASP A 376 0.21 -31.33 -3.73
C ASP A 376 0.35 -32.84 -3.61
N THR A 377 -0.78 -33.55 -3.58
CA THR A 377 -0.78 -35.01 -3.52
C THR A 377 -0.52 -35.65 -4.87
N LEU A 378 -0.48 -34.89 -5.97
CA LEU A 378 -0.35 -35.39 -7.35
C LEU A 378 -1.37 -36.50 -7.63
N LEU A 379 -2.65 -36.25 -7.32
CA LEU A 379 -3.72 -37.26 -7.35
C LEU A 379 -3.35 -38.49 -6.51
N PHE A 380 -2.99 -38.26 -5.25
CA PHE A 380 -2.62 -39.28 -4.25
C PHE A 380 -1.36 -40.13 -4.56
N LYS A 381 -0.57 -39.74 -5.56
CA LYS A 381 0.67 -40.44 -5.93
C LYS A 381 1.89 -39.91 -5.18
N SER A 382 1.81 -38.71 -4.62
CA SER A 382 2.88 -38.13 -3.82
C SER A 382 3.11 -38.95 -2.54
N PRO A 383 4.37 -39.17 -2.12
CA PRO A 383 4.68 -39.85 -0.86
C PRO A 383 4.22 -39.09 0.39
N THR A 384 3.86 -37.81 0.26
CA THR A 384 3.30 -36.99 1.35
C THR A 384 1.82 -37.26 1.60
N THR A 385 1.15 -37.98 0.69
CA THR A 385 -0.29 -38.27 0.78
C THR A 385 -0.62 -39.13 2.00
N THR A 386 -1.60 -38.70 2.78
CA THR A 386 -2.14 -39.42 3.94
C THR A 386 -3.58 -39.85 3.72
N ASP A 387 -4.09 -40.76 4.57
CA ASP A 387 -5.50 -41.14 4.54
C ASP A 387 -6.43 -40.00 4.98
N ILE A 388 -5.90 -38.98 5.65
CA ILE A 388 -6.64 -37.77 6.04
C ILE A 388 -6.95 -36.93 4.79
N ASP A 389 -6.00 -36.84 3.85
CA ASP A 389 -6.18 -36.13 2.58
C ASP A 389 -7.25 -36.82 1.72
N LYS A 390 -7.19 -38.16 1.59
CA LYS A 390 -8.18 -38.94 0.84
C LYS A 390 -9.60 -38.76 1.36
N LYS A 391 -9.76 -38.76 2.69
CA LYS A 391 -11.07 -38.51 3.34
C LYS A 391 -11.59 -37.09 3.09
N ALA A 392 -10.71 -36.10 3.17
CA ALA A 392 -11.06 -34.72 2.87
C ALA A 392 -11.56 -34.58 1.42
N VAL A 393 -10.84 -35.16 0.45
CA VAL A 393 -11.26 -35.15 -0.96
C VAL A 393 -12.58 -35.91 -1.16
N GLU A 394 -12.79 -37.05 -0.49
CA GLU A 394 -14.05 -37.79 -0.59
C GLU A 394 -15.24 -36.93 -0.12
N GLU A 395 -15.11 -36.26 1.04
CA GLU A 395 -16.17 -35.40 1.58
C GLU A 395 -16.40 -34.15 0.73
N LEU A 396 -15.33 -33.49 0.26
CA LEU A 396 -15.40 -32.35 -0.64
C LEU A 396 -16.05 -32.74 -1.98
N ASN A 397 -15.74 -33.93 -2.51
CA ASN A 397 -16.32 -34.39 -3.77
C ASN A 397 -17.81 -34.72 -3.67
N ARG A 398 -18.35 -34.97 -2.47
CA ARG A 398 -19.82 -35.08 -2.29
C ARG A 398 -20.53 -33.74 -2.53
N ILE A 399 -19.83 -32.63 -2.32
CA ILE A 399 -20.33 -31.27 -2.57
C ILE A 399 -20.20 -30.94 -4.06
N VAL A 400 -18.99 -31.08 -4.63
CA VAL A 400 -18.71 -30.66 -6.02
C VAL A 400 -19.15 -31.67 -7.09
N LYS A 401 -19.22 -32.96 -6.75
CA LYS A 401 -19.69 -34.06 -7.61
C LYS A 401 -18.95 -34.17 -8.94
N LEU A 402 -17.62 -34.09 -8.89
CA LEU A 402 -16.75 -34.20 -10.06
C LEU A 402 -16.24 -35.64 -10.26
N ASN A 403 -15.87 -35.95 -11.51
CA ASN A 403 -14.95 -37.05 -11.75
C ASN A 403 -13.55 -36.56 -11.38
N ILE A 404 -13.03 -37.04 -10.24
CA ILE A 404 -11.76 -36.58 -9.66
C ILE A 404 -10.60 -36.83 -10.62
N ASP A 405 -10.57 -37.99 -11.28
CA ASP A 405 -9.48 -38.36 -12.19
C ASP A 405 -9.46 -37.43 -13.41
N ASP A 406 -10.60 -37.23 -14.07
CA ASP A 406 -10.71 -36.36 -15.25
C ASP A 406 -10.34 -34.91 -14.89
N PHE A 407 -10.92 -34.40 -13.79
CA PHE A 407 -10.67 -33.04 -13.34
C PHE A 407 -9.20 -32.81 -12.96
N ALA A 408 -8.60 -33.73 -12.20
CA ALA A 408 -7.19 -33.63 -11.82
C ALA A 408 -6.31 -33.65 -13.07
N MET A 409 -6.58 -34.52 -14.03
CA MET A 409 -5.83 -34.58 -15.28
C MET A 409 -5.95 -33.30 -16.09
N ASP A 410 -7.14 -32.71 -16.18
CA ASP A 410 -7.32 -31.44 -16.89
C ASP A 410 -6.60 -30.28 -16.19
N MET A 411 -6.71 -30.19 -14.86
CA MET A 411 -5.98 -29.21 -14.03
C MET A 411 -4.47 -29.31 -14.25
N PHE A 412 -3.94 -30.53 -14.18
CA PHE A 412 -2.53 -30.86 -14.40
C PHE A 412 -2.03 -30.57 -15.82
N LYS A 413 -2.82 -30.89 -16.84
CA LYS A 413 -2.52 -30.56 -18.24
C LYS A 413 -2.45 -29.05 -18.41
N PHE A 414 -3.40 -28.31 -17.86
CA PHE A 414 -3.40 -26.86 -17.95
C PHE A 414 -2.21 -26.23 -17.20
N GLY A 415 -1.86 -26.78 -16.03
CA GLY A 415 -0.69 -26.37 -15.24
C GLY A 415 0.64 -26.61 -15.94
N THR A 416 0.77 -27.75 -16.63
CA THR A 416 1.99 -28.14 -17.37
C THR A 416 2.00 -27.70 -18.84
N SER A 417 0.92 -27.10 -19.33
CA SER A 417 0.77 -26.66 -20.72
C SER A 417 1.91 -25.73 -21.13
N LEU A 418 2.67 -26.16 -22.15
CA LEU A 418 3.73 -25.38 -22.78
C LEU A 418 3.19 -24.53 -23.94
N GLU A 419 1.88 -24.59 -24.17
CA GLU A 419 1.17 -23.80 -25.17
C GLU A 419 1.36 -22.30 -24.88
N GLY A 420 1.71 -21.55 -25.94
CA GLY A 420 2.05 -20.13 -25.87
C GLY A 420 3.48 -19.81 -25.40
N GLN A 421 4.23 -20.76 -24.82
CA GLN A 421 5.63 -20.53 -24.41
C GLN A 421 6.61 -20.82 -25.55
N SER A 422 7.58 -19.92 -25.73
CA SER A 422 8.68 -20.12 -26.68
C SER A 422 9.57 -21.30 -26.27
N ILE A 423 10.23 -21.94 -27.24
CA ILE A 423 11.17 -23.04 -26.97
C ILE A 423 12.30 -22.59 -26.03
N GLU A 424 12.70 -21.32 -26.14
CA GLU A 424 13.73 -20.70 -25.30
C GLU A 424 13.28 -20.58 -23.84
N GLU A 425 12.08 -20.07 -23.59
CA GLU A 425 11.50 -19.98 -22.23
C GLU A 425 11.37 -21.36 -21.59
N VAL A 426 10.84 -22.33 -22.33
CA VAL A 426 10.68 -23.70 -21.83
C VAL A 426 12.05 -24.33 -21.52
N PHE A 427 13.03 -24.18 -22.41
CA PHE A 427 14.36 -24.75 -22.22
C PHE A 427 15.08 -24.11 -21.02
N TYR A 428 14.99 -22.79 -20.82
CA TYR A 428 15.68 -22.11 -19.72
C TYR A 428 14.92 -22.12 -18.38
N LYS A 429 13.65 -22.55 -18.35
CA LYS A 429 12.81 -22.61 -17.13
C LYS A 429 13.49 -23.30 -15.96
N ASP A 430 14.11 -24.46 -16.18
CA ASP A 430 15.02 -25.10 -15.20
C ASP A 430 16.29 -25.62 -15.89
N PHE A 431 17.02 -24.73 -16.55
CA PHE A 431 18.34 -25.02 -17.10
C PHE A 431 19.45 -24.78 -16.07
N LYS A 432 20.37 -25.72 -15.95
CA LYS A 432 21.57 -25.57 -15.12
C LYS A 432 22.81 -26.07 -15.85
N GLU A 433 23.90 -25.38 -15.59
CA GLU A 433 25.22 -25.68 -16.14
C GLU A 433 26.05 -26.44 -15.10
N PHE A 434 26.78 -27.45 -15.57
CA PHE A 434 27.62 -28.31 -14.76
C PHE A 434 28.95 -28.56 -15.46
N GLN A 435 30.02 -28.59 -14.66
CA GLN A 435 31.30 -29.13 -15.10
C GLN A 435 31.40 -30.57 -14.60
N LEU A 436 31.24 -31.55 -15.49
CA LEU A 436 31.34 -32.96 -15.18
C LEU A 436 32.71 -33.47 -15.67
N GLU A 437 33.69 -33.56 -14.78
CA GLU A 437 35.09 -33.87 -15.16
C GLU A 437 35.61 -32.87 -16.22
N THR A 438 36.05 -33.36 -17.38
CA THR A 438 36.50 -32.55 -18.53
C THR A 438 35.34 -32.09 -19.43
N PHE A 439 34.10 -32.50 -19.16
CA PHE A 439 32.93 -32.23 -20.01
C PHE A 439 32.11 -31.05 -19.47
N LYS A 440 31.98 -30.01 -20.29
CA LYS A 440 31.06 -28.90 -20.06
C LYS A 440 29.64 -29.36 -20.39
N THR A 441 28.74 -29.35 -19.41
CA THR A 441 27.41 -29.96 -19.52
C THR A 441 26.28 -28.96 -19.20
N GLY A 442 25.26 -28.89 -20.05
CA GLY A 442 24.04 -28.12 -19.79
C GLY A 442 22.83 -29.05 -19.68
N ILE A 443 22.04 -28.95 -18.59
CA ILE A 443 20.87 -29.81 -18.35
C ILE A 443 19.65 -28.95 -18.05
N SER A 444 18.69 -28.97 -18.97
CA SER A 444 17.32 -28.49 -18.78
C SER A 444 16.42 -29.61 -18.29
N GLN A 445 15.48 -29.28 -17.41
CA GLN A 445 14.43 -30.19 -16.98
C GLN A 445 13.07 -29.49 -17.07
N VAL A 446 12.10 -30.17 -17.67
CA VAL A 446 10.72 -29.70 -17.84
C VAL A 446 9.80 -30.81 -17.39
N PHE A 447 8.87 -30.50 -16.51
CA PHE A 447 7.83 -31.43 -16.09
C PHE A 447 6.64 -31.30 -17.02
N THR A 448 6.12 -32.42 -17.51
CA THR A 448 4.90 -32.45 -18.32
C THR A 448 3.97 -33.57 -17.88
N LEU A 449 2.67 -33.30 -17.99
CA LEU A 449 1.60 -34.28 -17.84
C LEU A 449 0.91 -34.55 -19.19
N ASP A 450 1.26 -33.77 -20.22
CA ASP A 450 0.92 -33.98 -21.63
C ASP A 450 2.22 -34.13 -22.44
N ILE A 451 2.61 -35.37 -22.68
CA ILE A 451 3.81 -35.66 -23.44
C ILE A 451 3.64 -35.31 -24.92
N ASP A 452 2.41 -35.34 -25.42
CA ASP A 452 2.12 -35.14 -26.83
C ASP A 452 2.40 -33.68 -27.22
N ASP A 453 2.13 -32.70 -26.35
CA ASP A 453 2.49 -31.30 -26.58
C ASP A 453 4.00 -31.10 -26.79
N VAL A 454 4.82 -31.79 -25.98
CA VAL A 454 6.28 -31.72 -26.10
C VAL A 454 6.76 -32.43 -27.37
N PHE A 455 6.19 -33.61 -27.66
CA PHE A 455 6.59 -34.40 -28.82
C PHE A 455 6.13 -33.78 -30.15
N ASN A 456 5.00 -33.07 -30.17
CA ASN A 456 4.54 -32.28 -31.33
C ASN A 456 5.56 -31.18 -31.70
N ARG A 457 6.34 -30.70 -30.72
CA ARG A 457 7.41 -29.69 -30.89
C ARG A 457 8.82 -30.28 -30.83
N LYS A 458 8.97 -31.61 -30.88
CA LYS A 458 10.24 -32.33 -30.66
C LYS A 458 11.38 -31.80 -31.52
N ASP A 459 11.16 -31.61 -32.81
CA ASP A 459 12.20 -31.16 -33.74
C ASP A 459 12.67 -29.73 -33.45
N LEU A 460 11.76 -28.86 -32.99
CA LEU A 460 12.10 -27.50 -32.57
C LEU A 460 12.98 -27.51 -31.32
N PHE A 461 12.66 -28.35 -30.33
CA PHE A 461 13.50 -28.55 -29.14
C PHE A 461 14.88 -29.10 -29.51
N ILE A 462 14.96 -30.13 -30.36
CA ILE A 462 16.24 -30.70 -30.81
C ILE A 462 17.10 -29.64 -31.52
N ASN A 463 16.49 -28.85 -32.42
CA ASN A 463 17.20 -27.77 -33.12
C ASN A 463 17.69 -26.69 -32.16
N TYR A 464 16.90 -26.35 -31.15
CA TYR A 464 17.30 -25.39 -30.13
C TYR A 464 18.42 -25.92 -29.23
N ILE A 465 18.34 -27.18 -28.80
CA ILE A 465 19.40 -27.87 -28.05
C ILE A 465 20.71 -27.84 -28.84
N LYS A 466 20.68 -28.17 -30.13
CA LYS A 466 21.85 -28.09 -31.03
C LYS A 466 22.42 -26.67 -31.11
N LYS A 467 21.56 -25.66 -31.22
CA LYS A 467 21.96 -24.24 -31.25
C LYS A 467 22.66 -23.83 -29.96
N VAL A 468 22.09 -24.16 -28.79
CA VAL A 468 22.67 -23.87 -27.47
C VAL A 468 23.99 -24.62 -27.28
N HIS A 469 24.01 -25.91 -27.62
CA HIS A 469 25.19 -26.76 -27.53
C HIS A 469 26.38 -26.17 -28.29
N LYS A 470 26.16 -25.74 -29.54
CA LYS A 470 27.20 -25.11 -30.37
C LYS A 470 27.57 -23.70 -29.87
N ARG A 471 26.59 -22.86 -29.52
CA ARG A 471 26.80 -21.48 -29.07
C ARG A 471 27.63 -21.40 -27.80
N MET A 472 27.33 -22.26 -26.83
CA MET A 472 27.98 -22.27 -25.52
C MET A 472 29.20 -23.21 -25.43
N ASN A 473 29.52 -23.90 -26.54
CA ASN A 473 30.56 -24.91 -26.66
C ASN A 473 30.45 -25.99 -25.58
N TYR A 474 29.25 -26.55 -25.40
CA TYR A 474 29.01 -27.68 -24.50
C TYR A 474 29.52 -28.98 -25.10
N ASP A 475 29.91 -29.93 -24.25
CA ASP A 475 30.21 -31.32 -24.63
C ASP A 475 28.96 -32.20 -24.50
N ILE A 476 28.05 -31.84 -23.59
CA ILE A 476 26.74 -32.48 -23.39
C ILE A 476 25.67 -31.41 -23.19
N THR A 477 24.55 -31.49 -23.90
CA THR A 477 23.35 -30.68 -23.66
C THR A 477 22.13 -31.56 -23.65
N LEU A 478 21.36 -31.50 -22.57
CA LEU A 478 20.23 -32.38 -22.28
C LEU A 478 18.98 -31.55 -21.98
N LEU A 479 17.83 -32.01 -22.47
CA LEU A 479 16.51 -31.61 -22.03
C LEU A 479 15.79 -32.88 -21.55
N LEU A 480 15.47 -32.89 -20.26
CA LEU A 480 14.71 -33.95 -19.61
C LEU A 480 13.26 -33.53 -19.57
N VAL A 481 12.42 -34.25 -20.29
CA VAL A 481 10.97 -34.07 -20.29
C VAL A 481 10.40 -35.09 -19.32
N THR A 482 10.26 -34.70 -18.06
CA THR A 482 9.84 -35.58 -16.96
C THR A 482 8.33 -35.78 -16.98
N ASP A 483 7.91 -37.01 -17.25
CA ASP A 483 6.53 -37.47 -17.14
C ASP A 483 6.31 -37.90 -15.68
N ILE A 484 5.58 -37.07 -14.93
CA ILE A 484 5.32 -37.28 -13.51
C ILE A 484 4.47 -38.54 -13.30
N LEU A 485 3.56 -38.89 -14.23
CA LEU A 485 2.66 -40.04 -14.08
C LEU A 485 3.36 -41.37 -14.32
N LYS A 486 4.34 -41.39 -15.24
CA LYS A 486 5.12 -42.59 -15.57
C LYS A 486 6.43 -42.73 -14.78
N GLU A 487 6.69 -41.81 -13.86
CA GLU A 487 7.87 -41.80 -12.99
C GLU A 487 9.20 -41.90 -13.79
N GLY A 488 9.32 -41.12 -14.86
CA GLY A 488 10.52 -41.14 -15.70
C GLY A 488 10.63 -39.91 -16.60
N SER A 489 11.69 -39.85 -17.41
CA SER A 489 11.92 -38.72 -18.31
C SER A 489 12.20 -39.17 -19.73
N TYR A 490 11.62 -38.46 -20.69
CA TYR A 490 12.03 -38.54 -22.09
C TYR A 490 13.25 -37.64 -22.31
N ILE A 491 14.28 -38.16 -22.96
CA ILE A 491 15.57 -37.48 -23.08
C ILE A 491 15.76 -36.95 -24.50
N LEU A 492 15.85 -35.63 -24.64
CA LEU A 492 16.29 -34.96 -25.85
C LEU A 492 17.71 -34.43 -25.62
N TYR A 493 18.64 -34.67 -26.54
CA TYR A 493 20.05 -34.38 -26.27
C TYR A 493 20.88 -34.06 -27.50
N GLN A 494 21.98 -33.34 -27.26
CA GLN A 494 23.12 -33.24 -28.16
C GLN A 494 24.39 -33.53 -27.36
N CYS A 495 25.20 -34.46 -27.83
CA CYS A 495 26.47 -34.82 -27.21
C CYS A 495 27.57 -34.92 -28.28
N LYS A 496 28.81 -34.58 -27.92
CA LYS A 496 29.98 -34.80 -28.80
C LYS A 496 30.33 -36.29 -28.95
N HIS A 497 29.99 -37.10 -27.94
CA HIS A 497 30.24 -38.54 -27.91
C HIS A 497 28.91 -39.30 -27.81
N ASN A 498 28.44 -39.83 -28.93
CA ASN A 498 27.10 -40.42 -29.05
C ASN A 498 26.82 -41.56 -28.06
N SER A 499 27.84 -42.26 -27.56
CA SER A 499 27.69 -43.38 -26.62
C SER A 499 27.45 -42.97 -25.16
N VAL A 500 27.70 -41.71 -24.77
CA VAL A 500 27.63 -41.28 -23.35
C VAL A 500 26.20 -41.36 -22.81
N ILE A 501 25.23 -40.82 -23.54
CA ILE A 501 23.83 -40.76 -23.08
C ILE A 501 23.16 -42.15 -23.06
N PRO A 502 23.23 -42.96 -24.14
CA PRO A 502 22.72 -44.33 -24.13
C PRO A 502 23.29 -45.17 -22.98
N SER A 503 24.60 -45.07 -22.73
CA SER A 503 25.27 -45.81 -21.66
C SER A 503 24.89 -45.31 -20.26
N ALA A 504 24.71 -44.00 -20.07
CA ALA A 504 24.35 -43.40 -18.78
C ALA A 504 22.95 -43.81 -18.30
N PHE A 505 22.00 -43.90 -19.23
CA PHE A 505 20.59 -44.14 -18.88
C PHE A 505 20.11 -45.55 -19.22
N GLU A 506 20.98 -46.41 -19.77
CA GLU A 506 20.64 -47.77 -20.22
C GLU A 506 19.50 -47.76 -21.26
N VAL A 507 19.59 -46.82 -22.21
CA VAL A 507 18.58 -46.59 -23.25
C VAL A 507 19.18 -46.73 -24.64
N ILE A 508 18.33 -46.94 -25.65
CA ILE A 508 18.75 -46.93 -27.06
C ILE A 508 19.16 -45.51 -27.50
N ASP A 509 20.06 -45.42 -28.49
CA ASP A 509 20.54 -44.15 -29.07
C ASP A 509 19.47 -43.53 -29.99
N GLU A 510 18.42 -42.99 -29.36
CA GLU A 510 17.30 -42.34 -30.05
C GLU A 510 16.86 -41.08 -29.30
N GLN A 511 16.54 -40.01 -30.05
CA GLN A 511 15.99 -38.78 -29.48
C GLN A 511 14.60 -39.03 -28.91
N GLY A 512 14.36 -38.61 -27.68
CA GLY A 512 13.07 -38.77 -27.01
C GLY A 512 12.86 -40.18 -26.48
N VAL A 513 13.94 -40.93 -26.22
CA VAL A 513 13.85 -42.23 -25.54
C VAL A 513 13.44 -42.03 -24.08
N PHE A 514 12.61 -42.92 -23.56
CA PHE A 514 12.12 -42.87 -22.18
C PHE A 514 13.10 -43.56 -21.23
N ALA A 515 13.59 -42.81 -20.25
CA ALA A 515 14.41 -43.32 -19.16
C ALA A 515 13.56 -43.45 -17.89
N LYS A 516 13.29 -44.70 -17.51
CA LYS A 516 12.51 -45.04 -16.31
C LYS A 516 13.25 -44.63 -15.03
N GLU A 517 12.51 -44.18 -14.02
CA GLU A 517 13.04 -43.76 -12.71
C GLU A 517 14.02 -42.58 -12.78
N VAL A 518 14.05 -41.84 -13.89
CA VAL A 518 14.82 -40.60 -14.03
C VAL A 518 13.88 -39.42 -13.84
N VAL A 519 13.83 -38.89 -12.62
CA VAL A 519 12.97 -37.75 -12.25
C VAL A 519 13.76 -36.62 -11.58
N SER A 520 14.93 -36.90 -11.04
CA SER A 520 15.77 -35.93 -10.33
C SER A 520 17.09 -35.69 -11.06
N ARG A 521 17.27 -34.46 -11.57
CA ARG A 521 18.54 -34.03 -12.15
C ARG A 521 19.74 -34.23 -11.20
N LYS A 522 19.59 -33.81 -9.93
CA LYS A 522 20.71 -33.85 -8.97
C LYS A 522 21.02 -35.26 -8.46
N LYS A 523 19.99 -36.03 -8.08
CA LYS A 523 20.20 -37.34 -7.44
C LYS A 523 20.41 -38.48 -8.44
N GLN A 524 19.88 -38.37 -9.66
CA GLN A 524 19.84 -39.49 -10.60
C GLN A 524 20.60 -39.20 -11.90
N VAL A 525 20.40 -38.03 -12.51
CA VAL A 525 20.97 -37.72 -13.83
C VAL A 525 22.46 -37.44 -13.75
N ILE A 526 22.89 -36.57 -12.83
CA ILE A 526 24.32 -36.20 -12.69
C ILE A 526 25.19 -37.43 -12.36
N PRO A 527 24.85 -38.28 -11.36
CA PRO A 527 25.66 -39.47 -11.07
C PRO A 527 25.74 -40.46 -12.25
N LYS A 528 24.62 -40.68 -12.94
CA LYS A 528 24.58 -41.56 -14.14
C LYS A 528 25.49 -41.05 -15.26
N LEU A 529 25.49 -39.74 -15.53
CA LEU A 529 26.37 -39.13 -16.53
C LEU A 529 27.85 -39.23 -16.12
N LEU A 530 28.19 -38.97 -14.86
CA LEU A 530 29.57 -39.08 -14.36
C LEU A 530 30.12 -40.50 -14.54
N ASN A 531 29.33 -41.52 -14.18
CA ASN A 531 29.73 -42.92 -14.35
C ASN A 531 29.95 -43.28 -15.83
N ALA A 532 29.06 -42.84 -16.72
CA ALA A 532 29.22 -43.09 -18.16
C ALA A 532 30.44 -42.37 -18.76
N ILE A 533 30.72 -41.15 -18.33
CA ILE A 533 31.92 -40.40 -18.77
C ILE A 533 33.20 -41.13 -18.32
N GLN A 534 33.22 -41.71 -17.12
CA GLN A 534 34.36 -42.48 -16.62
C GLN A 534 34.60 -43.78 -17.40
N LEU A 535 33.54 -44.42 -17.92
CA LEU A 535 33.64 -45.64 -18.72
C LEU A 535 34.13 -45.41 -20.16
N ILE A 536 34.13 -44.15 -20.62
CA ILE A 536 34.54 -43.75 -21.98
C ILE A 536 35.95 -43.14 -22.01
N LYS A 537 36.54 -42.86 -20.83
CA LYS A 537 37.99 -42.67 -20.67
C LYS A 537 38.71 -44.00 -20.81
#